data_AF-A0A428D260-F1
#
_entry.id   AF-A0A428D260-F1
#
_cell.length_a   1.000
_cell.length_b   1.000
_cell.length_c   1.000
_cell.angle_alpha   90.00
_cell.angle_beta   90.00
_cell.angle_gamma   90.00
#
_symmetry.space_group_name_H-M   'P 1'
#
loop_
_entity.id
_entity.type
_entity.pdbx_description
1 polymer ?
#
loop_
_entity_poly.entity_id
_entity_poly.type
_entity_poly.pdbx_seq_one_letter_code
_entity_poly.pdbx_strand_id
1 'polypeptide(L)'
;MDFQIYLIVLLIILVIYLLRKKFIIKNKFTQYIIDNGEKEVASIKNNEDSFYNSAKLLNKRYKIGLLNAYTIVNLIEEKENKPE
;
A
#
# COMPACT_ATOMS: atom_id res chain seq x y z
N MET A 1 1.06 20.26 38.14
CA MET A 1 1.90 19.23 37.47
C MET A 1 1.09 18.00 37.11
N ASP A 2 0.09 17.61 37.91
CA ASP A 2 -0.64 16.34 37.71
C ASP A 2 -1.48 16.33 36.43
N PHE A 3 -2.21 17.41 36.11
CA PHE A 3 -2.99 17.51 34.87
C PHE A 3 -2.13 17.33 33.61
N GLN A 4 -0.93 17.90 33.61
CA GLN A 4 0.00 17.82 32.48
C GLN A 4 0.53 16.39 32.30
N ILE A 5 0.74 15.67 33.40
CA ILE A 5 1.12 14.24 33.38
C ILE A 5 -0.04 13.39 32.82
N TYR A 6 -1.28 13.62 33.26
CA TYR A 6 -2.45 12.92 32.71
C TYR A 6 -2.62 13.17 31.21
N LEU A 7 -2.40 14.41 30.75
CA LEU A 7 -2.45 14.76 29.33
C LEU A 7 -1.38 14.01 28.52
N ILE A 8 -0.15 13.92 29.03
CA ILE A 8 0.95 13.21 28.36
C ILE A 8 0.63 11.71 28.24
N VAL A 9 0.13 11.09 29.31
CA VAL A 9 -0.26 9.67 29.30
C VAL A 9 -1.37 9.42 28.29
N LEU A 10 -2.38 10.28 28.23
CA LEU A 10 -3.47 10.19 27.25
C LEU A 10 -2.94 10.28 25.81
N LEU A 11 -2.01 11.20 25.54
CA LEU A 11 -1.41 11.36 24.21
C LEU A 11 -0.59 10.13 23.79
N ILE A 12 0.16 9.51 24.71
CA ILE A 12 0.91 8.29 24.42
C ILE A 12 -0.04 7.14 24.03
N ILE A 13 -1.13 6.97 24.77
CA ILE A 13 -2.15 5.95 24.46
C ILE A 13 -2.77 6.19 23.08
N LEU A 14 -3.07 7.45 22.75
CA LEU A 14 -3.61 7.83 21.45
C LEU A 14 -2.65 7.50 20.31
N VAL A 15 -1.35 7.78 20.47
CA VAL A 15 -0.32 7.45 19.48
C VAL A 15 -0.24 5.94 19.25
N ILE A 16 -0.22 5.13 20.31
CA ILE A 16 -0.20 3.67 20.21
C ILE A 16 -1.44 3.15 19.46
N TYR A 17 -2.62 3.69 19.77
CA TYR A 17 -3.86 3.35 19.07
C TYR A 17 -3.79 3.64 17.56
N LEU A 18 -3.31 4.83 17.20
CA LEU A 18 -3.15 5.22 15.80
C LEU A 18 -2.14 4.33 15.05
N LEU A 19 -1.03 3.96 15.70
CA LEU A 19 -0.04 3.05 15.13
C LEU A 19 -0.62 1.66 14.86
N ARG A 20 -1.40 1.11 15.79
CA ARG A 20 -2.08 -0.18 15.58
C ARG A 20 -3.09 -0.12 14.44
N LYS A 21 -3.89 0.95 14.38
CA LYS A 21 -4.87 1.14 13.30
C LYS A 21 -4.19 1.23 11.94
N LYS A 22 -3.06 1.94 11.83
CA LYS A 22 -2.24 2.02 10.62
C LYS A 22 -1.72 0.65 10.18
N PHE A 23 -1.26 -0.17 11.13
CA PHE A 23 -0.80 -1.52 10.84
C PHE A 23 -1.92 -2.43 10.32
N ILE A 24 -3.10 -2.40 10.95
CA ILE A 24 -4.25 -3.21 10.52
C ILE A 24 -4.72 -2.83 9.12
N ILE A 25 -4.80 -1.53 8.82
CA ILE A 25 -5.20 -1.05 7.48
C ILE A 25 -4.19 -1.52 6.44
N LYS A 26 -2.89 -1.37 6.72
CA LYS A 26 -1.83 -1.85 5.81
C LYS A 26 -1.93 -3.36 5.59
N ASN A 27 -2.15 -4.15 6.63
CA ASN A 27 -2.25 -5.61 6.52
C ASN A 27 -3.47 -6.04 5.69
N LYS A 28 -4.65 -5.46 5.96
CA LYS A 28 -5.87 -5.72 5.16
C LYS A 28 -5.71 -5.30 3.71
N PHE A 29 -5.02 -4.19 3.49
CA PHE A 29 -4.73 -3.68 2.16
C PHE A 29 -3.77 -4.61 1.39
N THR A 30 -2.70 -5.09 2.05
CA THR A 30 -1.79 -6.08 1.47
C THR A 30 -2.51 -7.39 1.14
N GLN A 31 -3.36 -7.89 2.05
CA GLN A 31 -4.19 -9.07 1.76
C GLN A 31 -5.16 -8.83 0.61
N TYR A 32 -5.81 -7.67 0.54
CA TYR A 32 -6.69 -7.33 -0.58
C TYR A 32 -5.97 -7.35 -1.93
N ILE A 33 -4.74 -6.84 -2.00
CA ILE A 33 -3.91 -6.94 -3.22
C ILE A 33 -3.56 -8.39 -3.52
N ILE A 34 -3.24 -9.22 -2.52
CA ILE A 34 -2.88 -10.62 -2.78
C ILE A 34 -4.10 -11.39 -3.29
N ASP A 35 -5.26 -11.19 -2.67
CA ASP A 35 -6.49 -11.93 -2.96
C ASP A 35 -7.15 -11.49 -4.28
N ASN A 36 -7.07 -10.21 -4.65
CA ASN A 36 -7.65 -9.67 -5.89
C ASN A 36 -6.62 -9.36 -6.99
N GLY A 37 -5.34 -9.41 -6.65
CA GLY A 37 -4.23 -9.06 -7.53
C GLY A 37 -4.12 -9.97 -8.75
N GLU A 38 -4.56 -11.22 -8.69
CA GLU A 38 -4.50 -12.12 -9.85
C GLU A 38 -5.34 -11.60 -11.04
N LYS A 39 -6.52 -11.03 -10.78
CA LYS A 39 -7.36 -10.41 -11.81
C LYS A 39 -6.93 -8.98 -12.15
N GLU A 40 -6.42 -8.23 -11.18
CA GLU A 40 -6.07 -6.81 -11.36
C GLU A 40 -4.67 -6.62 -11.97
N VAL A 41 -3.72 -7.50 -11.65
CA VAL A 41 -2.41 -7.61 -12.33
C VAL A 41 -2.61 -8.10 -13.76
N ALA A 42 -3.55 -9.00 -14.03
CA ALA A 42 -3.91 -9.37 -15.40
C ALA A 42 -4.48 -8.18 -16.21
N SER A 43 -5.16 -7.23 -15.56
CA SER A 43 -5.66 -6.02 -16.22
C SER A 43 -4.57 -4.98 -16.51
N ILE A 44 -3.54 -4.89 -15.65
CA ILE A 44 -2.35 -4.07 -15.92
C ILE A 44 -1.49 -4.73 -17.00
N LYS A 45 -1.34 -6.06 -16.96
CA LYS A 45 -0.63 -6.88 -17.94
C LYS A 45 -1.21 -6.78 -19.36
N ASN A 46 -2.53 -6.61 -19.49
CA ASN A 46 -3.21 -6.49 -20.79
C ASN A 46 -3.29 -5.04 -21.31
N ASN A 47 -2.91 -4.03 -20.53
CA ASN A 47 -2.82 -2.66 -21.04
C ASN A 47 -1.40 -2.43 -21.57
N GLU A 48 -1.27 -2.16 -22.88
CA GLU A 48 -0.05 -1.68 -23.55
C GLU A 48 0.39 -0.27 -23.09
N ASP A 49 -0.09 0.19 -21.93
CA ASP A 49 0.13 1.52 -21.42
C ASP A 49 1.49 1.63 -20.72
N SER A 50 2.14 2.78 -20.88
CA SER A 50 3.44 3.04 -20.27
C SER A 50 3.47 2.72 -18.77
N PHE A 51 4.61 2.23 -18.29
CA PHE A 51 4.88 1.92 -16.88
C PHE A 51 4.40 3.01 -15.89
N TYR A 52 4.53 4.29 -16.29
CA TYR A 52 4.02 5.45 -15.56
C TYR A 52 2.48 5.44 -15.43
N ASN A 53 1.75 5.14 -16.50
CA ASN A 53 0.28 5.05 -16.49
C ASN A 53 -0.20 3.91 -15.60
N SER A 54 0.46 2.76 -15.65
CA SER A 54 0.17 1.61 -14.78
C SER A 54 0.36 1.95 -13.30
N ALA A 55 1.48 2.58 -12.94
CA ALA A 55 1.72 3.03 -11.57
C ALA A 55 0.73 4.13 -11.12
N LYS A 56 0.37 5.04 -12.02
CA LYS A 56 -0.63 6.10 -11.76
C LYS A 56 -2.03 5.54 -11.56
N LEU A 57 -2.44 4.55 -12.36
CA LEU A 57 -3.73 3.87 -12.24
C LEU A 57 -3.83 3.12 -10.90
N LEU A 58 -2.77 2.39 -10.55
CA LEU A 58 -2.66 1.66 -9.29
C LEU A 58 -2.70 2.62 -8.10
N ASN A 59 -1.97 3.73 -8.14
CA ASN A 59 -2.05 4.76 -7.11
C ASN A 59 -3.45 5.41 -7.02
N LYS A 60 -4.12 5.66 -8.14
CA LYS A 60 -5.47 6.25 -8.15
C LYS A 60 -6.52 5.32 -7.51
N ARG A 61 -6.44 4.01 -7.75
CA ARG A 61 -7.38 3.03 -7.20
C ARG A 61 -7.12 2.74 -5.72
N TYR A 62 -5.87 2.55 -5.35
CA TYR A 62 -5.53 2.05 -4.03
C TYR A 62 -5.01 3.11 -3.05
N LYS A 63 -4.70 4.33 -3.54
CA LYS A 63 -4.15 5.43 -2.73
C LYS A 63 -2.89 5.02 -1.96
N ILE A 64 -2.06 4.17 -2.56
CA ILE A 64 -0.84 3.59 -1.97
C ILE A 64 0.38 4.51 -2.02
N GLY A 65 0.28 5.64 -2.71
CA GLY A 65 1.39 6.51 -3.04
C GLY A 65 2.05 6.08 -4.34
N LEU A 66 2.44 7.06 -5.16
CA LEU A 66 3.01 6.83 -6.48
C LEU A 66 4.26 5.96 -6.41
N LEU A 67 5.17 6.23 -5.45
CA LEU A 67 6.40 5.46 -5.26
C LEU A 67 6.14 3.97 -5.01
N ASN A 68 5.21 3.63 -4.11
CA ASN A 68 4.86 2.24 -3.83
C ASN A 68 4.18 1.58 -5.04
N ALA A 69 3.35 2.34 -5.76
CA ALA A 69 2.73 1.84 -6.97
C ALA A 69 3.78 1.50 -8.04
N TYR A 70 4.79 2.36 -8.20
CA TYR A 70 5.94 2.14 -9.06
C TYR A 70 6.71 0.87 -8.71
N THR A 71 7.01 0.65 -7.43
CA THR A 71 7.70 -0.55 -6.96
C THR A 71 6.91 -1.82 -7.30
N ILE A 72 5.59 -1.79 -7.14
CA ILE A 72 4.72 -2.92 -7.45
C ILE A 72 4.74 -3.22 -8.96
N VAL A 73 4.59 -2.21 -9.81
CA VAL A 73 4.63 -2.40 -11.27
C VAL A 73 6.00 -2.91 -11.72
N ASN A 74 7.10 -2.39 -11.16
CA ASN A 74 8.46 -2.87 -11.44
C ASN A 74 8.64 -4.35 -11.11
N LEU A 75 8.16 -4.78 -9.94
CA LEU A 75 8.26 -6.17 -9.49
C LEU A 75 7.44 -7.13 -10.35
N ILE A 76 6.34 -6.65 -10.93
CA ILE A 76 5.51 -7.44 -11.85
C ILE A 76 6.27 -7.64 -13.16
N GLU A 77 6.85 -6.58 -13.73
CA GLU A 77 7.63 -6.64 -14.97
C GLU A 77 8.92 -7.46 -14.83
N GLU A 78 9.63 -7.33 -13.71
CA GLU A 78 10.85 -8.08 -13.42
C GLU A 78 10.59 -9.59 -13.23
N LYS A 79 9.43 -9.96 -12.69
CA LYS A 79 9.00 -11.37 -12.61
C LYS A 79 8.68 -11.97 -13.98
N GLU A 80 8.21 -11.16 -14.92
CA GLU A 80 7.83 -11.63 -16.26
C GLU A 80 9.05 -11.76 -17.19
N ASN A 81 10.08 -10.92 -16.99
CA ASN A 81 11.34 -10.95 -17.77
C ASN A 81 12.43 -11.87 -17.18
N LYS A 82 12.13 -12.63 -16.13
CA LYS A 82 13.09 -13.57 -15.55
C LYS A 82 13.10 -14.84 -16.40
N PRO A 83 14.23 -15.23 -17.04
CA PRO A 83 14.31 -16.49 -17.74
C PRO A 83 14.19 -17.63 -16.71
N GLU A 84 13.34 -18.61 -17.02
CA GLU A 84 13.18 -19.86 -16.27
C GLU A 84 14.49 -20.65 -16.17
#